data_AF-A0A517SS93-F1
#
_entry.id   AF-A0A517SS93-F1
#
_cell.length_a   1.000
_cell.length_b   1.000
_cell.length_c   1.000
_cell.angle_alpha   90.00
_cell.angle_beta   90.00
_cell.angle_gamma   90.00
#
_symmetry.space_group_name_H-M   'P 1'
#
loop_
_entity.id
_entity.type
_entity.pdbx_description
1 polymer ?
#
loop_
_entity_poly.entity_id
_entity_poly.type
_entity_poly.pdbx_seq_one_letter_code
_entity_poly.pdbx_strand_id
1 'polypeptide(L)'
;MKRDMILVRKLLDFVEENGARLYKGSIQIPGYERDAVVLHLYLLADGGFVELGAETLESKGPLVLTWKGCDYIDHLRAQERKRAAASQ
;
A
#
# COMPACT_ATOMS: atom_id res chain seq x y z
N MET A 1 7.54 -9.12 15.36
CA MET A 1 6.53 -8.89 14.30
C MET A 1 7.16 -9.14 12.94
N LYS A 2 6.47 -9.88 12.06
CA LYS A 2 6.92 -10.16 10.69
C LYS A 2 6.16 -9.23 9.73
N ARG A 3 6.88 -8.52 8.86
CA ARG A 3 6.28 -7.70 7.80
C ARG A 3 5.61 -8.64 6.80
N ASP A 4 4.29 -8.52 6.59
CA ASP A 4 3.58 -9.28 5.57
C ASP A 4 3.70 -8.58 4.23
N MET A 5 4.57 -9.10 3.36
CA MET A 5 4.82 -8.53 2.04
C MET A 5 3.65 -8.69 1.06
N ILE A 6 2.76 -9.66 1.30
CA ILE A 6 1.53 -9.81 0.50
C ILE A 6 0.56 -8.67 0.84
N LEU A 7 0.38 -8.39 2.14
CA LEU A 7 -0.42 -7.25 2.58
C LEU A 7 0.15 -5.92 2.09
N VAL A 8 1.47 -5.74 2.19
CA VAL A 8 2.15 -4.55 1.65
C VAL A 8 1.83 -4.35 0.18
N ARG A 9 1.92 -5.41 -0.64
CA ARG A 9 1.60 -5.31 -2.06
C ARG A 9 0.14 -4.92 -2.29
N LYS A 10 -0.80 -5.60 -1.62
CA LYS A 10 -2.24 -5.28 -1.71
C LYS A 10 -2.56 -3.85 -1.30
N LEU A 11 -1.89 -3.31 -0.29
CA LEU A 11 -2.06 -1.93 0.15
C LEU A 11 -1.53 -0.94 -0.89
N LEU A 12 -0.38 -1.20 -1.48
CA LEU A 12 0.18 -0.35 -2.53
C LEU A 12 -0.74 -0.34 -3.77
N ASP A 13 -1.24 -1.51 -4.21
CA ASP A 13 -2.20 -1.58 -5.31
C ASP A 13 -3.50 -0.81 -4.94
N PHE A 14 -4.01 -0.97 -3.72
CA PHE A 14 -5.20 -0.22 -3.26
C PHE A 14 -4.99 1.30 -3.31
N VAL A 15 -3.84 1.79 -2.84
CA VAL A 15 -3.52 3.23 -2.82
C VAL A 15 -3.28 3.75 -4.23
N GLU A 16 -2.72 2.95 -5.14
CA GLU A 16 -2.58 3.33 -6.55
C GLU A 16 -3.95 3.52 -7.23
N GLU A 17 -4.89 2.61 -6.97
CA GLU A 17 -6.22 2.60 -7.61
C GLU A 17 -7.19 3.62 -6.99
N ASN A 18 -7.15 3.80 -5.66
CA ASN A 18 -8.17 4.52 -4.91
C ASN A 18 -7.63 5.76 -4.16
N GLY A 19 -6.30 5.94 -4.16
CA GLY A 19 -5.65 7.00 -3.43
C GLY A 19 -6.04 8.39 -3.92
N ALA A 20 -6.13 9.33 -2.98
CA ALA A 20 -6.44 10.72 -3.28
C ALA A 20 -5.82 11.64 -2.21
N ARG A 21 -5.58 12.90 -2.59
CA ARG A 21 -5.15 13.95 -1.65
C ARG A 21 -6.16 14.21 -0.53
N LEU A 22 -7.44 13.94 -0.81
CA LEU A 22 -8.54 14.02 0.14
C LEU A 22 -9.31 12.70 0.12
N TYR A 23 -8.67 11.65 0.62
CA TYR A 23 -9.29 10.32 0.65
C TYR A 23 -10.51 10.30 1.59
N LYS A 24 -11.62 9.75 1.10
CA LYS A 24 -12.88 9.59 1.82
C LYS A 24 -13.33 8.14 1.68
N GLY A 25 -12.98 7.29 2.62
CA GLY A 25 -13.35 5.88 2.57
C GLY A 25 -12.74 5.06 3.69
N SER A 26 -13.05 3.78 3.70
CA SER A 26 -12.39 2.78 4.55
C SER A 26 -11.42 1.96 3.71
N ILE A 27 -10.24 1.71 4.27
CA ILE A 27 -9.25 0.82 3.66
C ILE A 27 -9.61 -0.60 4.10
N GLN A 28 -10.09 -1.41 3.18
CA GLN A 28 -10.43 -2.82 3.41
C GLN A 28 -9.64 -3.70 2.45
N ILE A 29 -8.84 -4.61 3.02
CA ILE A 29 -8.06 -5.57 2.24
C ILE A 29 -8.59 -6.98 2.51
N PRO A 30 -9.15 -7.69 1.51
CA PRO A 30 -9.72 -9.02 1.72
C PRO A 30 -8.72 -10.02 2.31
N GLY A 31 -9.16 -10.72 3.37
CA GLY A 31 -8.37 -11.69 4.12
C GLY A 31 -7.51 -11.10 5.23
N TYR A 32 -7.65 -9.80 5.54
CA TYR A 32 -6.87 -9.12 6.57
C TYR A 32 -7.75 -8.37 7.56
N GLU A 33 -7.41 -8.52 8.84
CA GLU A 33 -8.01 -7.76 9.93
C GLU A 33 -7.63 -6.28 9.86
N ARG A 34 -8.51 -5.41 10.37
CA ARG A 34 -8.32 -3.96 10.36
C ARG A 34 -6.99 -3.55 11.01
N ASP A 35 -6.62 -4.14 12.13
CA ASP A 35 -5.40 -3.78 12.85
C ASP A 35 -4.14 -4.10 12.05
N ALA A 36 -4.15 -5.21 11.30
CA ALA A 36 -3.05 -5.57 10.41
C ALA A 36 -2.93 -4.56 9.27
N VAL A 37 -4.07 -4.16 8.68
CA VAL A 37 -4.14 -3.14 7.61
C VAL A 37 -3.58 -1.81 8.10
N VAL A 38 -4.09 -1.31 9.23
CA VAL A 38 -3.68 -0.01 9.80
C VAL A 38 -2.20 0.00 10.13
N LEU A 39 -1.71 -1.05 10.78
CA LEU A 39 -0.29 -1.19 11.10
C LEU A 39 0.59 -1.13 9.85
N HIS A 40 0.29 -1.90 8.81
CA HIS A 40 1.12 -1.95 7.60
C HIS A 40 1.05 -0.65 6.82
N LEU A 41 -0.09 0.05 6.85
CA LEU A 41 -0.21 1.37 6.28
C LEU A 41 0.71 2.38 6.99
N TYR A 42 0.77 2.36 8.32
CA TYR A 42 1.71 3.18 9.08
C TYR A 42 3.17 2.86 8.75
N LEU A 43 3.53 1.58 8.59
CA LEU A 43 4.88 1.19 8.18
C LEU A 43 5.23 1.67 6.76
N LEU A 44 4.26 1.68 5.85
CA LEU A 44 4.45 2.22 4.50
C LEU A 44 4.63 3.74 4.51
N ALA A 45 3.88 4.44 5.36
CA ALA A 45 4.03 5.88 5.55
C ALA A 45 5.38 6.24 6.17
N ASP A 46 5.78 5.55 7.25
CA ASP A 46 7.08 5.70 7.90
C ASP A 46 8.24 5.40 6.93
N GLY A 47 8.07 4.38 6.09
CA GLY A 47 9.02 4.04 5.03
C GLY A 47 9.03 5.01 3.85
N GLY A 48 8.15 6.01 3.82
CA GLY A 48 8.04 7.01 2.75
C GLY A 48 7.50 6.46 1.43
N PHE A 49 6.79 5.32 1.45
CA PHE A 49 6.15 4.74 0.25
C PHE A 49 4.76 5.33 0.00
N VAL A 50 4.09 5.77 1.05
CA VAL A 50 2.75 6.38 1.00
C VAL A 50 2.79 7.68 1.79
N GLU A 51 2.15 8.73 1.28
CA GLU A 51 1.83 9.91 2.07
C GLU A 51 0.49 9.66 2.77
N LEU A 52 0.54 9.58 4.11
CA LEU A 52 -0.62 9.36 4.98
C LEU A 52 -0.84 10.59 5.85
N GLY A 53 -1.94 11.31 5.63
CA GLY A 53 -2.36 12.42 6.48
C GLY A 53 -2.69 11.94 7.89
N ALA A 54 -2.36 12.76 8.91
CA ALA A 54 -2.70 12.49 10.31
C ALA A 54 -4.20 12.23 10.50
N GLU A 55 -5.02 12.87 9.67
CA GLU A 55 -6.48 12.82 9.67
C GLU A 55 -7.07 11.77 8.70
N THR A 56 -6.24 11.02 7.95
CA THR A 56 -6.73 10.09 6.90
C THR A 56 -7.53 8.92 7.48
N LEU A 57 -7.29 8.54 8.73
CA LEU A 57 -8.04 7.48 9.41
C LEU A 57 -9.34 7.98 10.07
N GLU A 58 -9.54 9.30 10.21
CA GLU A 58 -10.63 9.88 11.02
C GLU A 58 -11.53 10.88 10.27
N SER A 59 -10.98 11.79 9.46
CA SER A 59 -11.75 12.95 8.94
C SER A 59 -11.55 13.21 7.45
N LYS A 60 -10.31 13.20 6.94
CA LYS A 60 -9.84 13.23 5.52
C LYS A 60 -8.37 13.64 5.50
N GLY A 61 -7.54 12.97 4.73
CA GLY A 61 -6.17 13.40 4.48
C GLY A 61 -5.58 12.72 3.25
N PRO A 62 -4.32 13.03 2.89
CA PRO A 62 -3.66 12.34 1.80
C PRO A 62 -3.59 10.84 2.09
N LEU A 63 -3.94 10.06 1.08
CA LEU A 63 -3.61 8.66 0.93
C LEU A 63 -3.13 8.50 -0.50
N VAL A 64 -1.85 8.76 -0.75
CA VAL A 64 -1.29 8.73 -2.11
C VAL A 64 0.06 8.03 -2.11
N LEU A 65 0.40 7.38 -3.22
CA LEU A 65 1.76 6.89 -3.41
C LEU A 65 2.73 8.07 -3.49
N THR A 66 3.89 7.90 -2.88
CA THR A 66 5.04 8.76 -3.18
C THR A 66 5.75 8.24 -4.43
N TRP A 67 6.71 8.99 -4.96
CA TRP A 67 7.59 8.48 -6.03
C TRP A 67 8.27 7.15 -5.65
N LYS A 68 8.75 7.04 -4.41
CA LYS A 68 9.33 5.80 -3.89
C LYS A 68 8.32 4.66 -3.86
N GLY A 69 7.04 4.95 -3.57
CA GLY A 69 5.95 3.99 -3.66
C GLY A 69 5.73 3.47 -5.08
N CYS A 70 5.69 4.37 -6.06
CA CYS A 70 5.55 4.03 -7.48
C CYS A 70 6.73 3.17 -7.98
N ASP A 71 7.97 3.58 -7.71
CA ASP A 71 9.15 2.81 -8.13
C ASP A 71 9.14 1.40 -7.52
N TYR A 72 8.68 1.29 -6.27
CA TYR A 72 8.63 0.02 -5.57
C TYR A 72 7.54 -0.91 -6.12
N ILE A 73 6.34 -0.42 -6.42
CA ILE A 73 5.26 -1.25 -6.97
C ILE A 73 5.63 -1.77 -8.36
N ASP A 74 6.25 -0.92 -9.19
CA ASP A 74 6.73 -1.31 -10.52
C ASP A 74 7.85 -2.35 -10.44
N HIS A 75 8.75 -2.21 -9.46
CA HIS A 75 9.77 -3.21 -9.18
C HIS A 75 9.16 -4.57 -8.82
N LEU A 76 8.16 -4.61 -7.93
CA LEU A 76 7.47 -5.85 -7.56
C LEU A 76 6.81 -6.52 -8.77
N ARG A 77 6.10 -5.74 -9.60
CA ARG A 77 5.47 -6.21 -10.84
C ARG A 77 6.51 -6.78 -11.82
N ALA A 78 7.67 -6.13 -11.95
CA ALA A 78 8.74 -6.62 -12.80
C ALA A 78 9.32 -7.96 -12.31
N GLN A 79 9.45 -8.15 -10.99
CA GLN A 79 9.90 -9.41 -10.42
C GLN A 79 8.88 -10.54 -10.67
N GLU A 80 7.58 -10.27 -10.53
CA GLU A 80 6.51 -11.23 -10.79
C GLU A 80 6.54 -11.72 -12.25
N ARG A 81 6.66 -10.80 -13.21
CA ARG A 81 6.78 -11.14 -14.64
C ARG A 81 7.99 -12.05 -14.91
N LYS A 82 9.15 -11.74 -14.31
CA LYS A 82 10.37 -12.55 -14.46
C LYS A 82 10.19 -13.96 -13.89
N ARG A 83 9.52 -14.10 -12.74
CA ARG A 83 9.26 -15.41 -12.14
C ARG A 83 8.28 -16.24 -12.97
N ALA A 84 7.25 -15.62 -13.52
CA ALA A 84 6.30 -16.28 -14.41
C ALA A 84 6.98 -16.80 -15.68
N ALA A 85 7.87 -16.00 -16.28
CA ALA A 85 8.63 -16.40 -17.47
C ALA A 85 9.67 -17.50 -17.19
N ALA A 86 10.19 -17.62 -15.97
CA ALA A 86 11.16 -18.65 -15.58
C ALA A 86 10.52 -19.99 -15.16
N SER A 87 9.20 -20.02 -15.04
CA SER A 87 8.42 -21.22 -14.68
C SER A 87 7.69 -21.84 -15.89
N GLN A 88 7.97 -21.33 -17.09
CA GLN A 88 7.54 -21.82 -18.40
C GLN A 88 8.72 -22.47 -19.12
#